data_AF-A0A3M1GMN1-F1
#
_entry.id   AF-A0A3M1GMN1-F1
#
_cell.length_a   1.000
_cell.length_b   1.000
_cell.length_c   1.000
_cell.angle_alpha   90.00
_cell.angle_beta   90.00
_cell.angle_gamma   90.00
#
_symmetry.space_group_name_H-M   'P 1'
#
loop_
_entity.id
_entity.type
_entity.pdbx_description
1 polymer ?
#
loop_
_entity_poly.entity_id
_entity_poly.type
_entity_poly.pdbx_seq_one_letter_code
_entity_poly.pdbx_strand_id
1 'polypeptide(L)' 'MILLDSDVMIDLLRQYPPAMKWFDTLEDEEEIVLSGYVVMELLQGCRNKLEQV' A
#
# COMPACT_ATOMS: atom_id res chain seq x y z
N MET A 1 5.90 3.66 14.66
CA MET A 1 6.54 3.17 13.42
C MET A 1 5.74 1.98 12.90
N ILE A 2 5.16 2.12 11.72
CA ILE A 2 4.28 1.15 11.08
C ILE A 2 4.91 0.74 9.74
N LEU A 3 5.17 -0.56 9.57
CA LEU A 3 5.64 -1.12 8.30
C LEU A 3 4.43 -1.60 7.50
N LEU A 4 4.16 -0.97 6.35
CA LEU A 4 3.03 -1.36 5.52
C LEU A 4 3.42 -2.47 4.55
N ASP A 5 2.51 -3.43 4.39
CA ASP A 5 2.58 -4.48 3.39
C ASP A 5 2.02 -4.00 2.04
N SER A 6 2.30 -4.74 0.96
CA SER A 6 1.89 -4.38 -0.39
C SER A 6 0.36 -4.37 -0.57
N ASP A 7 -0.37 -5.29 0.05
CA ASP A 7 -1.85 -5.33 -0.01
C ASP A 7 -2.48 -4.07 0.58
N VAL A 8 -1.99 -3.58 1.73
CA VAL A 8 -2.47 -2.34 2.34
C VAL A 8 -2.18 -1.15 1.43
N MET A 9 -0.99 -1.09 0.84
CA MET A 9 -0.65 -0.04 -0.13
C MET A 9 -1.53 -0.10 -1.38
N ILE A 10 -1.84 -1.30 -1.89
CA ILE A 10 -2.73 -1.49 -3.03
C ILE A 10 -4.14 -0.97 -2.71
N ASP A 11 -4.66 -1.28 -1.52
CA ASP A 11 -5.97 -0.81 -1.08
C ASP A 11 -6.02 0.71 -0.93
N LEU A 12 -4.97 1.33 -0.37
CA LEU A 12 -4.85 2.78 -0.29
C LEU A 12 -4.78 3.43 -1.68
N LEU A 13 -3.94 2.89 -2.58
CA LEU A 13 -3.79 3.40 -3.95
C LEU A 13 -5.07 3.23 -4.79
N ARG A 14 -5.90 2.22 -4.48
CA ARG A 14 -7.22 2.00 -5.09
C ARG A 14 -8.35 2.76 -4.40
N GLN A 15 -8.05 3.54 -3.35
CA GLN A 15 -9.02 4.28 -2.55
C GLN A 15 -10.09 3.36 -1.92
N TYR A 16 -9.70 2.18 -1.46
CA TYR A 16 -10.61 1.26 -0.78
C TYR A 16 -11.07 1.88 0.55
N PRO A 17 -12.39 2.12 0.76
CA PRO A 17 -12.85 2.96 1.88
C PRO A 17 -12.42 2.51 3.28
N PRO A 18 -12.38 1.19 3.62
CA PRO A 18 -11.87 0.74 4.91
C PRO A 18 -10.40 1.07 5.13
N ALA A 19 -9.55 0.94 4.11
CA ALA A 19 -8.14 1.24 4.21
C ALA A 19 -7.90 2.74 4.39
N MET A 20 -8.62 3.58 3.64
CA MET A 20 -8.57 5.04 3.81
C MET A 20 -9.00 5.45 5.22
N LYS A 21 -10.13 4.92 5.71
CA LYS A 21 -10.63 5.23 7.05
C LYS A 21 -9.65 4.81 8.15
N TRP A 22 -8.99 3.66 7.99
CA TRP A 22 -7.95 3.22 8.91
C TRP A 22 -6.73 4.14 8.86
N PHE A 23 -6.27 4.49 7.66
CA PHE A 23 -5.12 5.37 7.47
C PHE A 23 -5.33 6.77 8.07
N ASP A 24 -6.54 7.32 7.94
CA ASP A 24 -6.94 8.59 8.54
C ASP A 24 -6.97 8.57 10.08
N THR A 25 -6.90 7.39 10.72
CA THR A 25 -6.84 7.27 12.19
C THR A 25 -5.42 7.30 12.75
N LEU A 26 -4.40 7.27 11.89
CA LEU A 26 -3.01 7.32 12.33
C LEU A 26 -2.64 8.73 12.77
N GLU A 27 -1.95 8.84 13.90
CA GLU A 27 -1.44 10.11 14.42
C GLU A 27 -0.20 10.57 13.63
N ASP A 28 0.04 11.88 13.52
CA ASP A 28 1.17 12.44 12.76
C ASP A 28 2.55 12.00 13.27
N GLU A 29 2.64 11.50 14.51
CA GLU A 29 3.86 10.98 15.13
C GLU A 29 4.18 9.53 14.69
N GLU A 30 3.25 8.82 14.05
CA GLU A 30 3.47 7.47 13.56
C GLU A 30 4.29 7.48 12.26
N GLU A 31 5.56 7.10 12.36
CA GLU A 31 6.42 6.93 11.20
C GLU A 31 5.94 5.76 10.32
N ILE A 32 5.54 6.05 9.09
CA ILE A 32 5.14 5.04 8.09
C ILE A 32 6.35 4.65 7.25
N VAL A 33 6.65 3.35 7.22
CA VAL A 33 7.79 2.78 6.50
C VAL A 33 7.30 1.76 5.48
N LEU A 34 7.97 1.70 4.33
CA LEU A 34 7.79 0.65 3.32
C LEU A 34 9.08 -0.14 3.19
N SER A 35 8.95 -1.47 3.12
CA SER A 35 10.10 -2.31 2.78
C SER A 35 10.47 -2.15 1.30
N GLY A 36 11.75 -2.39 0.97
CA GLY A 36 12.17 -2.44 -0.43
C GLY A 36 11.42 -3.50 -1.25
N TYR A 37 11.01 -4.60 -0.62
CA TYR A 37 10.20 -5.65 -1.26
C TYR A 37 8.82 -5.13 -1.68
N VAL A 38 8.14 -4.41 -0.80
CA VAL A 38 6.82 -3.79 -1.10
C VAL A 38 6.93 -2.84 -2.28
N VAL A 39 7.98 -2.03 -2.35
CA VAL A 39 8.23 -1.15 -3.50
C VAL A 39 8.43 -1.96 -4.80
N MET A 40 9.21 -3.05 -4.75
CA MET A 40 9.43 -3.92 -5.91
C MET A 40 8.14 -4.60 -6.37
N GLU A 41 7.30 -5.08 -5.45
CA GLU A 41 6.02 -5.70 -5.74
C GLU A 41 5.04 -4.73 -6.39
N LEU A 42 4.92 -3.50 -5.87
CA LEU A 42 4.06 -2.47 -6.47
C LEU A 42 4.52 -2.11 -7.90
N LEU A 43 5.83 -1.98 -8.12
CA LEU A 43 6.39 -1.71 -9.45
C LEU A 43 6.10 -2.86 -10.43
N GLN A 44 6.27 -4.11 -10.02
CA GLN A 44 5.99 -5.28 -10.85
C GLN A 44 4.49 -5.46 -11.09
N GLY A 45 3.65 -5.31 -10.06
CA GLY A 45 2.20 -5.40 -10.16
C GLY A 45 1.59 -4.35 -11.10
N CYS A 46 2.13 -3.13 -11.12
CA CYS A 46 1.69 -2.08 -12.06
C CYS A 46 2.03 -2.40 -13.53
N ARG A 47 3.06 -3.21 -13.79
CA ARG A 47 3.45 -3.63 -15.15
C ARG A 47 2.58 -4.77 -15.69
N ASN A 48 1.84 -5.48 -14.82
CA ASN A 48 1.09 -6.69 -15.14
C ASN A 48 -0.35 -6.51 -15.64
N LYS A 49 -0.72 -5.35 -16.22
CA LYS A 49 -2.07 -5.16 -16.77
C LYS A 49 -2.43 -6.11 -17.95
N LEU A 50 -1.45 -6.77 -18.57
CA LEU A 50 -1.64 -7.69 -19.69
C LEU A 50 -1.62 -9.18 -19.32
N GLU A 51 -1.09 -9.57 -18.16
CA GLU A 51 -0.87 -11.00 -17.79
C GLU A 51 -1.95 -11.59 -16.86
N GLN A 52 -3.00 -10.83 -16.55
CA GLN A 52 -4.12 -11.25 -15.69
C GLN A 52 -5.36 -11.70 -16.50
N VAL A 53 -5.16 -12.13 -17.76
CA VAL A 53 -6.22 -12.70 -18.63
C VAL A 53 -6.13 -14.22 -18.65
#